data_AF-A0A936RWJ0-F1
#
_entry.id   AF-A0A936RWJ0-F1
#
_cell.length_a   1.000
_cell.length_b   1.000
_cell.length_c   1.000
_cell.angle_alpha   90.00
_cell.angle_beta   90.00
_cell.angle_gamma   90.00
#
_symmetry.space_group_name_H-M   'P 1'
#
loop_
_entity.id
_entity.type
_entity.pdbx_description
1 polymer ?
#
loop_
_entity_poly.entity_id
_entity_poly.type
_entity_poly.pdbx_seq_one_letter_code
_entity_poly.pdbx_strand_id
1 'polypeptide(L)'
;MIANPKEAYRCAATVQPRTRLARVLAAGLLCALSAGASFAAGEAEVCEFKDAGRRRISGENPADLDCIRQRAMAGDAFQQFYFGLIQVGQVPGPVNLPEGVRVLTQVAKLNNRYSANAMVAIGRAYQRPDAAFRNDARAYQWFYLASQHTDFKGLGYPLPDQALSAALGAAQRQALEREAPRLLQ
;
A
#
# COMPACT_ATOMS: atom_id res chain seq x y z
N MET A 1 10.86 -55.92 -10.70
CA MET A 1 12.20 -56.03 -10.09
C MET A 1 13.13 -55.10 -10.87
N ILE A 2 13.73 -54.11 -10.19
CA ILE A 2 15.15 -53.67 -10.22
C ILE A 2 15.80 -53.64 -11.64
N ALA A 3 16.38 -52.56 -12.20
CA ALA A 3 16.93 -51.31 -11.68
C ALA A 3 17.11 -50.28 -12.82
N ASN A 4 17.13 -49.00 -12.42
CA ASN A 4 17.83 -47.88 -13.07
C ASN A 4 19.28 -47.87 -12.54
N PRO A 5 20.35 -47.48 -13.28
CA PRO A 5 20.74 -46.06 -13.26
C PRO A 5 21.49 -45.53 -14.51
N LYS A 6 21.41 -44.19 -14.70
CA LYS A 6 22.48 -43.16 -14.92
C LYS A 6 23.66 -43.47 -15.86
N GLU A 7 24.34 -42.56 -16.55
CA GLU A 7 24.35 -41.12 -16.88
C GLU A 7 25.50 -41.02 -17.92
N ALA A 8 25.44 -40.13 -18.91
CA ALA A 8 26.67 -39.59 -19.55
C ALA A 8 26.35 -38.37 -20.44
N TYR A 9 26.31 -37.18 -19.84
CA TYR A 9 26.49 -35.95 -20.60
C TYR A 9 27.98 -35.75 -20.88
N ARG A 10 28.34 -35.77 -22.17
CA ARG A 10 29.64 -35.36 -22.70
C ARG A 10 29.59 -33.85 -22.96
N CYS A 11 30.57 -33.11 -22.46
CA CYS A 11 30.99 -31.84 -23.07
C CYS A 11 32.51 -31.77 -23.03
N ALA A 12 33.06 -31.41 -24.19
CA ALA A 12 34.43 -31.57 -24.58
C ALA A 12 35.38 -30.54 -23.95
N ALA A 13 36.61 -30.98 -23.71
CA ALA A 13 37.75 -30.15 -23.41
C ALA A 13 38.22 -29.40 -24.66
N THR A 14 38.57 -28.11 -24.51
CA THR A 14 39.48 -27.42 -25.43
C THR A 14 40.68 -26.88 -24.65
N VAL A 15 41.80 -26.86 -25.37
CA VAL A 15 43.18 -26.98 -24.91
C VAL A 15 43.82 -25.60 -24.70
N GLN A 16 44.73 -25.52 -23.72
CA GLN A 16 45.60 -24.38 -23.37
C GLN A 16 46.55 -23.94 -24.52
N PRO A 17 47.23 -22.78 -24.36
CA PRO A 17 48.68 -22.91 -24.17
C PRO A 17 49.26 -22.06 -23.03
N ARG A 18 50.41 -22.55 -22.59
CA ARG A 18 51.15 -22.29 -21.35
C ARG A 18 52.00 -21.02 -21.42
N THR A 19 52.23 -20.37 -20.28
CA THR A 19 53.58 -19.92 -19.90
C THR A 19 53.77 -19.81 -18.37
N ARG A 20 54.71 -20.63 -17.89
CA ARG A 20 55.70 -20.43 -16.80
C ARG A 20 55.25 -20.30 -15.32
N LEU A 21 55.41 -21.43 -14.63
CA LEU A 21 56.28 -21.65 -13.45
C LEU A 21 56.29 -20.58 -12.34
N ALA A 22 55.71 -20.89 -11.18
CA ALA A 22 56.47 -21.32 -9.99
C ALA A 22 55.53 -21.72 -8.84
N ARG A 23 55.82 -22.86 -8.21
CA ARG A 23 55.20 -23.38 -6.99
C ARG A 23 55.69 -22.58 -5.79
N VAL A 24 54.83 -22.22 -4.83
CA VAL A 24 55.07 -22.39 -3.38
C VAL A 24 53.72 -22.53 -2.65
N LEU A 25 53.64 -23.53 -1.77
CA LEU A 25 52.56 -23.87 -0.85
C LEU A 25 52.39 -22.82 0.26
N ALA A 26 51.17 -22.54 0.68
CA ALA A 26 50.85 -22.27 2.08
C ALA A 26 49.35 -22.43 2.34
N ALA A 27 49.02 -23.44 3.15
CA ALA A 27 47.76 -23.54 3.87
C ALA A 27 47.67 -22.40 4.90
N GLY A 28 46.47 -21.85 5.11
CA GLY A 28 46.25 -20.95 6.24
C GLY A 28 44.93 -20.19 6.18
N LEU A 29 44.04 -20.55 7.11
CA LEU A 29 43.21 -19.64 7.92
C LEU A 29 42.27 -18.65 7.19
N LEU A 30 40.95 -18.77 7.40
CA LEU A 30 40.24 -18.06 8.48
C LEU A 30 38.72 -18.19 8.31
N CYS A 31 38.06 -18.50 9.42
CA CYS A 31 36.63 -18.38 9.62
C CYS A 31 36.17 -16.95 9.29
N ALA A 32 35.31 -16.79 8.30
CA ALA A 32 34.44 -15.62 8.23
C ALA A 32 33.16 -15.95 9.02
N LEU A 33 33.13 -15.50 10.27
CA LEU A 33 31.93 -15.37 11.08
C LEU A 33 30.88 -14.58 10.27
N SER A 34 29.84 -15.25 9.79
CA SER A 34 28.60 -14.59 9.42
C SER A 34 27.96 -14.07 10.70
N ALA A 35 28.31 -12.85 11.08
CA ALA A 35 27.55 -12.08 12.06
C ALA A 35 26.14 -11.89 11.48
N GLY A 36 25.25 -12.82 11.80
CA GLY A 36 23.82 -12.64 11.65
C GLY A 36 23.44 -11.47 12.55
N ALA A 37 23.31 -10.29 11.97
CA ALA A 37 22.55 -9.22 12.60
C ALA A 37 21.09 -9.70 12.65
N SER A 38 20.77 -10.45 13.71
CA SER A 38 19.39 -10.59 14.17
C SER A 38 18.94 -9.19 14.56
N PHE A 39 18.35 -8.46 13.62
CA PHE A 39 17.49 -7.35 13.94
C PHE A 39 16.32 -7.95 14.71
N ALA A 40 16.46 -8.02 16.03
CA ALA A 40 15.34 -8.06 16.92
C ALA A 40 14.55 -6.78 16.61
N ALA A 41 13.55 -6.90 15.75
CA ALA A 41 12.51 -5.91 15.63
C ALA A 41 11.86 -5.87 17.02
N GLY A 42 12.36 -4.98 17.88
CA GLY A 42 11.67 -4.66 19.11
C GLY A 42 10.27 -4.25 18.70
N GLU A 43 9.26 -4.98 19.14
CA GLU A 43 7.87 -4.58 19.02
C GLU A 43 7.79 -3.18 19.63
N ALA A 44 7.73 -2.16 18.79
CA ALA A 44 7.58 -0.79 19.27
C ALA A 44 6.29 -0.78 20.10
N GLU A 45 6.41 -0.37 21.36
CA GLU A 45 5.28 -0.27 22.27
C GLU A 45 4.20 0.57 21.58
N VAL A 46 3.12 -0.10 21.19
CA VAL A 46 2.02 0.56 20.49
C VAL A 46 1.32 1.45 21.51
N CYS A 47 1.26 2.75 21.24
CA CYS A 47 0.58 3.69 22.11
C CYS A 47 -0.84 3.22 22.48
N GLU A 48 -1.26 3.54 23.70
CA GLU A 48 -2.62 3.29 24.15
C GLU A 48 -3.44 4.58 24.20
N PHE A 49 -4.69 4.48 23.76
CA PHE A 49 -5.64 5.56 23.90
C PHE A 49 -6.07 5.70 25.37
N LYS A 50 -5.72 6.82 26.00
CA LYS A 50 -6.14 7.09 27.39
C LYS A 50 -7.65 7.22 27.48
N ASP A 51 -8.25 6.55 28.47
CA ASP A 51 -9.69 6.52 28.73
C ASP A 51 -10.54 6.00 27.55
N ALA A 52 -9.96 5.10 26.75
CA ALA A 52 -10.69 4.39 25.69
C ALA A 52 -11.96 3.76 26.27
N GLY A 53 -13.12 4.06 25.66
CA GLY A 53 -14.43 3.60 26.11
C GLY A 53 -15.19 4.56 27.03
N ARG A 54 -14.52 5.57 27.61
CA ARG A 54 -15.18 6.63 28.40
C ARG A 54 -15.35 7.93 27.62
N ARG A 55 -14.58 8.10 26.54
CA ARG A 55 -14.65 9.25 25.64
C ARG A 55 -14.44 8.84 24.19
N ARG A 56 -14.86 9.73 23.29
CA ARG A 56 -14.60 9.60 21.86
C ARG A 56 -13.13 9.92 21.57
N ILE A 57 -12.47 9.05 20.82
CA ILE A 57 -11.15 9.31 20.23
C ILE A 57 -11.32 10.34 19.11
N SER A 58 -10.52 11.41 19.12
CA SER A 58 -10.65 12.52 18.17
C SER A 58 -9.31 12.97 17.60
N GLY A 59 -9.27 13.26 16.29
CA GLY A 59 -8.12 13.90 15.65
C GLY A 59 -7.84 15.33 16.10
N GLU A 60 -8.76 15.95 16.85
CA GLU A 60 -8.57 17.28 17.46
C GLU A 60 -7.83 17.22 18.80
N ASN A 61 -7.80 16.06 19.46
CA ASN A 61 -7.01 15.86 20.66
C ASN A 61 -5.56 15.49 20.26
N PRO A 62 -4.53 16.27 20.64
CA PRO A 62 -3.16 15.99 20.20
C PRO A 62 -2.63 14.62 20.61
N ALA A 63 -2.98 14.13 21.81
CA ALA A 63 -2.52 12.82 22.29
C ALA A 63 -3.19 11.68 21.51
N ASP A 64 -4.48 11.81 21.19
CA ASP A 64 -5.17 10.85 20.33
C ASP A 64 -4.61 10.86 18.92
N LEU A 65 -4.39 12.06 18.34
CA LEU A 65 -3.85 12.21 16.99
C LEU A 65 -2.46 11.59 16.88
N ASP A 66 -1.59 11.83 17.86
CA ASP A 66 -0.27 11.22 17.90
C ASP A 66 -0.37 9.70 17.98
N CYS A 67 -1.29 9.17 18.78
CA CYS A 67 -1.48 7.73 18.87
C CYS A 67 -2.09 7.11 17.59
N ILE A 68 -3.07 7.77 16.97
CA ILE A 68 -3.62 7.40 15.65
C ILE A 68 -2.48 7.33 14.63
N ARG A 69 -1.61 8.34 14.58
CA ARG A 69 -0.47 8.40 13.66
C ARG A 69 0.49 7.24 13.90
N GLN A 70 0.89 6.99 15.15
CA GLN A 70 1.80 5.90 15.49
C GLN A 70 1.23 4.53 15.06
N ARG A 71 -0.04 4.26 15.37
CA ARG A 71 -0.69 3.01 14.96
C ARG A 71 -0.85 2.88 13.45
N ALA A 72 -1.18 3.97 12.76
CA ALA A 72 -1.23 4.00 11.30
C ALA A 72 0.13 3.65 10.69
N MET A 73 1.22 4.20 11.24
CA MET A 73 2.59 3.90 10.81
C MET A 73 3.02 2.46 11.16
N ALA A 74 2.47 1.89 12.23
CA ALA A 74 2.68 0.49 12.61
C ALA A 74 1.86 -0.52 11.77
N GLY A 75 1.06 -0.05 10.81
CA GLY A 75 0.32 -0.94 9.90
C GLY A 75 -1.10 -1.30 10.35
N ASP A 76 -1.63 -0.66 11.40
CA ASP A 76 -3.04 -0.83 11.78
C ASP A 76 -3.94 -0.24 10.68
N ALA A 77 -4.58 -1.12 9.90
CA ALA A 77 -5.37 -0.72 8.74
C ALA A 77 -6.54 0.21 9.09
N PHE A 78 -7.15 0.04 10.27
CA PHE A 78 -8.21 0.95 10.71
C PHE A 78 -7.64 2.34 11.02
N GLN A 79 -6.50 2.40 11.70
CA GLN A 79 -5.87 3.67 12.03
C GLN A 79 -5.28 4.36 10.81
N GLN A 80 -4.76 3.62 9.82
CA GLN A 80 -4.40 4.19 8.52
C GLN A 80 -5.61 4.81 7.83
N PHE A 81 -6.74 4.11 7.78
CA PHE A 81 -7.97 4.64 7.21
C PHE A 81 -8.42 5.90 7.95
N TYR A 82 -8.50 5.84 9.27
CA TYR A 82 -8.97 6.95 10.10
C TYR A 82 -8.03 8.17 10.03
N PHE A 83 -6.72 7.95 10.09
CA PHE A 83 -5.73 9.01 9.87
C PHE A 83 -5.89 9.64 8.49
N GLY A 84 -6.05 8.82 7.46
CA GLY A 84 -6.34 9.28 6.10
C GLY A 84 -7.58 10.18 6.04
N LEU A 85 -8.67 9.80 6.71
CA LEU A 85 -9.90 10.62 6.81
C LEU A 85 -9.66 11.98 7.47
N ILE A 86 -8.85 12.03 8.54
CA ILE A 86 -8.47 13.29 9.21
C ILE A 86 -7.73 14.18 8.20
N GLN A 87 -6.73 13.61 7.55
CA GLN A 87 -5.86 14.35 6.63
C GLN A 87 -6.61 14.83 5.38
N VAL A 88 -7.61 14.10 4.88
CA VAL A 88 -8.50 14.61 3.82
C VAL A 88 -9.62 15.52 4.33
N GLY A 89 -9.73 15.78 5.63
CA GLY A 89 -10.74 16.66 6.21
C GLY A 89 -12.17 16.12 6.15
N GLN A 90 -12.35 14.80 6.21
CA GLN A 90 -13.66 14.16 6.32
C GLN A 90 -14.06 13.84 7.76
N VAL A 91 -13.09 13.90 8.68
CA VAL A 91 -13.33 13.87 10.13
C VAL A 91 -12.50 14.99 10.78
N PRO A 92 -12.88 15.45 11.99
CA PRO A 92 -12.18 16.56 12.66
C PRO A 92 -10.69 16.26 12.93
N GLY A 93 -9.87 17.30 12.75
CA GLY A 93 -8.42 17.28 12.98
C GLY A 93 -7.64 18.08 11.91
N PRO A 94 -6.31 18.09 11.98
CA PRO A 94 -5.48 18.84 11.04
C PRO A 94 -5.48 18.22 9.65
N VAL A 95 -5.83 19.03 8.65
CA VAL A 95 -5.98 18.62 7.25
C VAL A 95 -4.64 18.74 6.51
N ASN A 96 -4.26 17.68 5.78
CA ASN A 96 -3.18 17.67 4.78
C ASN A 96 -3.62 16.79 3.61
N LEU A 97 -4.15 17.41 2.56
CA LEU A 97 -4.81 16.68 1.47
C LEU A 97 -3.89 15.71 0.72
N PRO A 98 -2.68 16.12 0.26
CA PRO A 98 -1.77 15.19 -0.40
C PRO A 98 -1.45 13.97 0.45
N GLU A 99 -1.20 14.17 1.75
CA GLU A 99 -0.88 13.08 2.66
C GLU A 99 -2.09 12.17 2.90
N GLY A 100 -3.28 12.73 3.08
CA GLY A 100 -4.51 11.95 3.25
C GLY A 100 -4.81 11.07 2.03
N VAL A 101 -4.65 11.60 0.82
CA VAL A 101 -4.80 10.81 -0.42
C VAL A 101 -3.74 9.71 -0.49
N ARG A 102 -2.49 10.00 -0.14
CA ARG A 102 -1.40 9.02 -0.12
C ARG A 102 -1.70 7.87 0.84
N VAL A 103 -2.07 8.17 2.08
CA VAL A 103 -2.39 7.17 3.11
C VAL A 103 -3.62 6.35 2.72
N LEU A 104 -4.71 6.99 2.28
CA LEU A 104 -5.91 6.27 1.85
C LEU A 104 -5.65 5.40 0.62
N THR A 105 -4.75 5.80 -0.27
CA THR A 105 -4.34 4.97 -1.41
C THR A 105 -3.65 3.70 -0.94
N GLN A 106 -2.81 3.76 0.10
CA GLN A 106 -2.22 2.57 0.71
C GLN A 106 -3.30 1.64 1.26
N VAL A 107 -4.29 2.19 1.98
CA VAL A 107 -5.44 1.41 2.50
C VAL A 107 -6.25 0.78 1.37
N ALA A 108 -6.48 1.52 0.27
CA ALA A 108 -7.20 1.02 -0.89
C ALA A 108 -6.50 -0.19 -1.54
N LYS A 109 -5.15 -0.24 -1.51
CA LYS A 109 -4.36 -1.37 -2.03
C LYS A 109 -4.39 -2.62 -1.14
N LEU A 110 -4.78 -2.51 0.14
CA LEU A 110 -4.80 -3.65 1.07
C LEU A 110 -5.91 -4.68 0.78
N ASN A 111 -6.90 -4.32 -0.04
CA ASN A 111 -8.06 -5.16 -0.37
C ASN A 111 -8.74 -5.78 0.86
N ASN A 112 -9.04 -4.95 1.85
CA ASN A 112 -9.71 -5.33 3.09
C ASN A 112 -11.00 -4.50 3.28
N ARG A 113 -11.70 -4.71 4.41
CA ARG A 113 -12.96 -4.03 4.76
C ARG A 113 -12.93 -2.49 4.75
N TYR A 114 -11.75 -1.87 4.73
CA TYR A 114 -11.58 -0.42 4.67
C TYR A 114 -11.24 0.08 3.26
N SER A 115 -10.84 -0.80 2.34
CA SER A 115 -10.32 -0.42 1.02
C SER A 115 -11.37 0.29 0.17
N ALA A 116 -12.60 -0.24 0.09
CA ALA A 116 -13.68 0.41 -0.65
C ALA A 116 -14.05 1.78 -0.08
N ASN A 117 -14.11 1.90 1.26
CA ASN A 117 -14.36 3.16 1.94
C ASN A 117 -13.23 4.17 1.73
N ALA A 118 -11.97 3.71 1.68
CA ALA A 118 -10.82 4.56 1.37
C ALA A 118 -10.92 5.12 -0.06
N MET A 119 -11.28 4.30 -1.04
CA MET A 119 -11.51 4.74 -2.42
C MET A 119 -12.61 5.82 -2.48
N VAL A 120 -13.73 5.63 -1.78
CA VAL A 120 -14.80 6.65 -1.66
C VAL A 120 -14.28 7.94 -1.04
N ALA A 121 -13.52 7.83 0.04
CA ALA A 121 -12.96 8.99 0.71
C ALA A 121 -12.02 9.78 -0.20
N ILE A 122 -11.18 9.10 -0.99
CA ILE A 122 -10.33 9.77 -1.99
C ILE A 122 -11.20 10.43 -3.07
N GLY A 123 -12.25 9.75 -3.57
CA GLY A 123 -13.17 10.31 -4.54
C GLY A 123 -13.83 11.61 -4.06
N ARG A 124 -14.34 11.61 -2.83
CA ARG A 124 -14.89 12.81 -2.17
C ARG A 124 -13.85 13.91 -1.97
N ALA A 125 -12.61 13.54 -1.66
CA ALA A 125 -11.53 14.51 -1.50
C ALA A 125 -11.28 15.30 -2.80
N TYR A 126 -11.33 14.62 -3.95
CA TYR A 126 -11.23 15.22 -5.29
C TYR A 126 -12.50 15.93 -5.77
N GLN A 127 -13.68 15.64 -5.23
CA GLN A 127 -14.93 16.29 -5.65
C GLN A 127 -15.24 17.58 -4.87
N ARG A 128 -14.50 17.88 -3.80
CA ARG A 128 -14.80 19.05 -2.96
C ARG A 128 -14.78 20.36 -3.77
N PRO A 129 -15.89 21.15 -3.73
CA PRO A 129 -15.99 22.38 -4.50
C PRO A 129 -14.91 23.41 -4.18
N ASP A 130 -14.53 23.51 -2.90
CA ASP A 130 -13.64 24.56 -2.39
C ASP A 130 -12.17 24.13 -2.31
N ALA A 131 -11.85 22.93 -2.81
CA ALA A 131 -10.50 22.40 -2.73
C ALA A 131 -9.68 22.76 -3.97
N ALA A 132 -8.49 23.33 -3.77
CA ALA A 132 -7.47 23.48 -4.82
C ALA A 132 -7.12 22.14 -5.51
N PHE A 133 -7.44 21.02 -4.87
CA PHE A 133 -7.25 19.66 -5.35
C PHE A 133 -8.44 19.09 -6.12
N ARG A 134 -9.46 19.90 -6.45
CA ARG A 134 -10.65 19.41 -7.16
C ARG A 134 -10.27 18.80 -8.52
N ASN A 135 -10.73 17.58 -8.76
CA ASN A 135 -10.54 16.88 -10.03
C ASN A 135 -11.65 15.83 -10.22
N ASP A 136 -12.68 16.21 -10.97
CA ASP A 136 -13.88 15.41 -11.20
C ASP A 136 -13.55 14.07 -11.91
N ALA A 137 -12.59 14.07 -12.85
CA ALA A 137 -12.14 12.84 -13.52
C ALA A 137 -11.48 11.85 -12.54
N ARG A 138 -10.61 12.35 -11.64
CA ARG A 138 -10.01 11.52 -10.58
C ARG A 138 -11.06 11.04 -9.59
N ALA A 139 -11.98 11.92 -9.18
CA ALA A 139 -13.09 11.54 -8.29
C ALA A 139 -13.88 10.37 -8.89
N TYR A 140 -14.22 10.45 -10.18
CA TYR A 140 -14.92 9.40 -10.89
C TYR A 140 -14.17 8.07 -10.89
N GLN A 141 -12.87 8.07 -11.21
CA GLN A 141 -12.06 6.85 -11.21
C GLN A 141 -12.05 6.17 -9.84
N TRP A 142 -11.93 6.94 -8.76
CA TRP A 142 -11.95 6.41 -7.40
C TRP A 142 -13.31 5.84 -6.99
N PHE A 143 -14.41 6.50 -7.35
CA PHE A 143 -15.74 5.95 -7.11
C PHE A 143 -16.00 4.69 -7.93
N TYR A 144 -15.56 4.65 -9.18
CA TYR A 144 -15.65 3.45 -10.00
C TYR A 144 -14.88 2.28 -9.36
N LEU A 145 -13.63 2.49 -8.91
CA LEU A 145 -12.89 1.44 -8.20
C LEU A 145 -13.62 0.95 -6.96
N ALA A 146 -14.18 1.88 -6.16
CA ALA A 146 -14.96 1.53 -4.99
C ALA A 146 -16.17 0.64 -5.36
N SER A 147 -16.90 0.97 -6.43
CA SER A 147 -18.06 0.20 -6.89
C SER A 147 -17.70 -1.19 -7.41
N GLN A 148 -16.46 -1.39 -7.85
CA GLN A 148 -15.96 -2.70 -8.29
C GLN A 148 -15.45 -3.57 -7.12
N HIS A 149 -15.19 -2.99 -5.95
CA HIS A 149 -14.70 -3.73 -4.79
C HIS A 149 -15.76 -4.71 -4.28
N THR A 150 -15.34 -5.91 -3.84
CA THR A 150 -16.23 -7.01 -3.43
C THR A 150 -17.22 -6.59 -2.35
N ASP A 151 -16.78 -5.75 -1.42
CA ASP A 151 -17.61 -5.26 -0.31
C ASP A 151 -18.78 -4.37 -0.76
N PHE A 152 -18.69 -3.75 -1.94
CA PHE A 152 -19.71 -2.82 -2.47
C PHE A 152 -20.43 -3.36 -3.70
N LYS A 153 -19.79 -4.25 -4.46
CA LYS A 153 -20.32 -4.82 -5.69
C LYS A 153 -21.68 -5.46 -5.45
N GLY A 154 -22.69 -5.02 -6.20
CA GLY A 154 -24.06 -5.52 -6.10
C GLY A 154 -24.91 -4.90 -4.99
N LEU A 155 -24.36 -4.01 -4.16
CA LEU A 155 -25.08 -3.34 -3.07
C LEU A 155 -25.67 -1.97 -3.46
N GLY A 156 -25.56 -1.57 -4.72
CA GLY A 156 -26.01 -0.24 -5.19
C GLY A 156 -25.20 0.93 -4.60
N TYR A 157 -24.01 0.66 -4.05
CA TYR A 157 -23.17 1.60 -3.30
C TYR A 157 -21.78 1.77 -3.94
N PRO A 158 -21.20 2.96 -3.80
CA PRO A 158 -21.59 4.13 -4.58
C PRO A 158 -21.14 3.96 -6.04
N LEU A 159 -22.11 3.99 -6.96
CA LEU A 159 -21.83 4.40 -8.33
C LEU A 159 -21.25 5.82 -8.30
N PRO A 160 -20.36 6.20 -9.24
CA PRO A 160 -19.93 7.59 -9.37
C PRO A 160 -21.15 8.50 -9.37
N ASP A 161 -21.14 9.52 -8.51
CA ASP A 161 -22.23 10.49 -8.28
C ASP A 161 -22.96 10.78 -9.60
N GLN A 162 -24.28 10.66 -9.64
CA GLN A 162 -25.06 10.84 -10.86
C GLN A 162 -24.79 12.20 -11.51
N ALA A 163 -24.56 13.25 -10.70
CA ALA A 163 -24.17 14.56 -11.21
C ALA A 163 -22.77 14.54 -11.85
N LEU A 164 -21.80 13.87 -11.20
CA LEU A 164 -20.46 13.67 -11.74
C LEU A 164 -20.48 12.85 -13.03
N SER A 165 -21.26 11.78 -13.04
CA SER A 165 -21.48 10.91 -14.19
C SER A 165 -22.19 11.61 -15.34
N ALA A 166 -23.08 12.57 -15.06
CA ALA A 166 -23.75 13.38 -16.07
C ALA A 166 -22.83 14.46 -16.64
N ALA A 167 -21.98 15.05 -15.79
CA ALA A 167 -20.96 16.01 -16.21
C ALA A 167 -19.88 15.37 -17.10
N LEU A 168 -19.61 14.08 -16.90
CA LEU A 168 -18.67 13.29 -17.70
C LEU A 168 -19.41 12.53 -18.81
N GLY A 169 -19.21 12.90 -20.06
CA GLY A 169 -19.82 12.21 -21.20
C GLY A 169 -19.48 10.70 -21.22
N ALA A 170 -20.35 9.88 -21.85
CA ALA A 170 -20.21 8.42 -21.83
C ALA A 170 -18.84 7.92 -22.32
N ALA A 171 -18.32 8.48 -23.42
CA ALA A 171 -17.02 8.12 -23.96
C ALA A 171 -15.86 8.42 -22.98
N GLN A 172 -15.94 9.56 -22.27
CA GLN A 172 -14.95 9.95 -21.27
C GLN A 172 -14.98 9.00 -20.08
N ARG A 173 -16.18 8.65 -19.59
CA ARG A 173 -16.34 7.69 -18.49
C ARG A 173 -15.71 6.33 -18.82
N GLN A 174 -16.00 5.79 -20.00
CA GLN A 174 -15.39 4.52 -20.44
C GLN A 174 -13.86 4.59 -20.53
N ALA A 175 -13.29 5.73 -20.97
CA ALA A 175 -11.84 5.90 -20.97
C ALA A 175 -11.27 5.91 -19.54
N LEU A 176 -11.89 6.66 -18.63
CA LEU A 176 -11.48 6.74 -17.23
C LEU A 176 -11.57 5.38 -16.52
N GLU A 177 -12.61 4.59 -16.79
CA GLU A 177 -12.82 3.24 -16.25
C GLU A 177 -11.71 2.27 -16.67
N ARG A 178 -11.27 2.33 -17.93
CA ARG A 178 -10.15 1.52 -18.43
C ARG A 178 -8.83 1.88 -17.75
N GLU A 179 -8.66 3.14 -17.35
CA GLU A 179 -7.45 3.63 -16.70
C GLU A 179 -7.45 3.49 -15.19
N ALA A 180 -8.63 3.44 -14.56
CA ALA A 180 -8.79 3.46 -13.11
C ALA A 180 -7.96 2.40 -12.37
N PRO A 181 -7.82 1.14 -12.85
CA PRO A 181 -6.98 0.14 -12.18
C PRO A 181 -5.52 0.57 -11.97
N ARG A 182 -4.99 1.49 -12.79
CA ARG A 182 -3.62 2.01 -12.64
C ARG A 182 -3.43 2.83 -11.37
N LEU A 183 -4.50 3.34 -10.75
CA LEU A 183 -4.43 4.07 -9.48
C LEU A 183 -4.02 3.17 -8.29
N LEU A 184 -4.15 1.85 -8.44
CA LEU A 184 -3.79 0.87 -7.41
C LEU A 184 -2.43 0.19 -7.68
N GLN A 185 -1.75 0.51 -8.78
CA GLN A 185 -0.41 0.01 -9.10
C GLN A 185 0.65 0.67 -8.21
#